data_AF-A0A0K2UG50-F1
#
_entry.id   AF-A0A0K2UG50-F1
#
_cell.length_a   1.000
_cell.length_b   1.000
_cell.length_c   1.000
_cell.angle_alpha   90.00
_cell.angle_beta   90.00
_cell.angle_gamma   90.00
#
_symmetry.space_group_name_H-M   'P 1'
#
loop_
_entity.id
_entity.type
_entity.pdbx_description
1 polymer ?
#
loop_
_entity_poly.entity_id
_entity_poly.type
_entity_poly.pdbx_seq_one_letter_code
_entity_poly.pdbx_strand_id
1 'polypeptide(L)'
;DPFISKMKSFYLVLIACFIQGINGKKYDTECEDDSQHVCENQESRCFIPSVQFNCPKTCSVCEAQCKDYNDNCYQENFQCGNNVTISNECPKTCATCDVDPCNNVGNDDFCKLHTTNRICEKNDVFKKMCRKSCNFCELEQC
;
A
#
# COMPACT_ATOMS: atom_id res chain seq x y z
N ASP A 1 46.92 -5.10 27.71
CA ASP A 1 46.23 -3.85 28.08
C ASP A 1 44.73 -3.98 27.79
N PRO A 2 43.86 -4.12 28.82
CA PRO A 2 42.46 -4.51 28.66
C PRO A 2 41.55 -3.39 28.11
N PHE A 3 42.08 -2.20 27.85
CA PHE A 3 41.32 -1.05 27.36
C PHE A 3 41.07 -1.09 25.84
N ILE A 4 41.99 -1.63 25.05
CA ILE A 4 41.95 -1.61 23.57
C ILE A 4 40.93 -2.61 22.99
N SER A 5 40.58 -3.67 23.73
CA SER A 5 39.63 -4.70 23.28
C SER A 5 38.17 -4.20 23.30
N LYS A 6 37.80 -3.34 24.27
CA LYS A 6 36.43 -2.79 24.39
C LYS A 6 36.07 -1.82 23.25
N MET A 7 37.04 -1.10 22.71
CA MET A 7 36.80 -0.11 21.63
C MET A 7 36.46 -0.77 20.27
N LYS A 8 37.03 -1.94 19.97
CA LYS A 8 36.75 -2.67 18.72
C LYS A 8 35.36 -3.30 18.73
N SER A 9 34.88 -3.69 19.91
CA SER A 9 33.55 -4.26 20.10
C SER A 9 32.44 -3.23 19.84
N PHE A 10 32.61 -1.99 20.31
CA PHE A 10 31.63 -0.92 20.09
C PHE A 10 31.53 -0.48 18.62
N TYR A 11 32.64 -0.48 17.88
CA TYR A 11 32.64 -0.11 16.45
C TYR A 11 31.88 -1.13 15.57
N LEU A 12 31.92 -2.42 15.94
CA LEU A 12 31.19 -3.46 15.22
C LEU A 12 29.67 -3.40 15.46
N VAL A 13 29.23 -2.98 16.66
CA VAL A 13 27.81 -2.78 16.96
C VAL A 13 27.22 -1.63 16.16
N LEU A 14 27.97 -0.54 15.97
CA LEU A 14 27.49 0.60 15.18
C LEU A 14 27.32 0.26 13.70
N ILE A 15 28.20 -0.56 13.12
CA ILE A 15 28.09 -0.97 11.70
C ILE A 15 26.86 -1.88 11.48
N ALA A 16 26.50 -2.71 12.46
CA ALA A 16 25.30 -3.57 12.36
C ALA A 16 24.00 -2.75 12.30
N CYS A 17 23.94 -1.59 12.96
CA CYS A 17 22.77 -0.71 12.90
C CYS A 17 22.64 0.04 11.56
N PHE A 18 23.73 0.24 10.81
CA PHE A 18 23.68 0.94 9.52
C PHE A 18 23.46 0.03 8.30
N ILE A 19 23.64 -1.29 8.43
CA ILE A 19 23.43 -2.24 7.31
C ILE A 19 22.02 -2.85 7.32
N GLN A 20 21.23 -2.66 8.37
CA GLN A 20 19.82 -3.06 8.40
C GLN A 20 18.86 -2.02 7.77
N GLY A 21 19.39 -0.92 7.24
CA GLY A 21 18.61 0.19 6.68
C GLY A 21 18.29 0.12 5.18
N ILE A 22 18.54 -1.00 4.49
CA ILE A 22 18.19 -1.14 3.07
C ILE A 22 17.76 -2.57 2.82
N ASN A 23 16.58 -2.76 2.25
CA ASN A 23 15.80 -4.00 2.11
C ASN A 23 14.92 -4.30 3.33
N GLY A 24 14.07 -3.34 3.70
CA GLY A 24 12.78 -3.69 4.30
C GLY A 24 11.99 -4.48 3.27
N LYS A 25 12.16 -5.81 3.25
CA LYS A 25 11.09 -6.67 2.74
C LYS A 25 9.95 -6.50 3.73
N LYS A 26 8.91 -5.77 3.32
CA LYS A 26 7.66 -5.68 4.04
C LYS A 26 7.04 -7.08 4.03
N TYR A 27 7.37 -7.88 5.04
CA TYR A 27 6.79 -9.20 5.22
C TYR A 27 5.30 -9.04 5.57
N ASP A 28 4.48 -9.98 5.12
CA ASP A 28 3.02 -10.07 5.32
C ASP A 28 2.52 -9.96 6.79
N THR A 29 3.42 -9.91 7.76
CA THR A 29 3.10 -10.03 9.20
C THR A 29 2.99 -8.71 9.95
N GLU A 30 3.45 -7.58 9.40
CA GLU A 30 3.39 -6.30 10.12
C GLU A 30 2.68 -5.24 9.28
N CYS A 31 1.35 -5.25 9.37
CA CYS A 31 0.54 -4.19 8.78
C CYS A 31 0.42 -3.05 9.76
N GLU A 32 1.40 -2.14 9.75
CA GLU A 32 1.44 -0.98 10.64
C GLU A 32 1.62 0.32 9.85
N ASP A 33 1.12 1.41 10.44
CA ASP A 33 1.36 2.75 9.94
C ASP A 33 2.79 3.18 10.28
N ASP A 34 3.52 3.71 9.31
CA ASP A 34 4.89 4.21 9.50
C ASP A 34 4.97 5.30 10.57
N SER A 35 3.91 6.11 10.68
CA SER A 35 3.75 7.12 11.72
C SER A 35 2.28 7.41 11.98
N GLN A 36 1.78 6.99 13.13
CA GLN A 36 0.37 7.17 13.53
C GLN A 36 -0.11 8.62 13.35
N HIS A 37 0.63 9.60 13.87
CA HIS A 37 0.23 11.02 13.78
C HIS A 37 0.18 11.54 12.34
N VAL A 38 1.10 11.10 11.48
CA VAL A 38 1.10 11.49 10.06
C VAL A 38 -0.07 10.83 9.33
N CYS A 39 -0.35 9.57 9.65
CA CYS A 39 -1.38 8.78 9.00
C CYS A 39 -2.79 9.24 9.34
N GLU A 40 -3.08 9.53 10.62
CA GLU A 40 -4.37 10.11 11.05
C GLU A 40 -4.72 11.38 10.27
N ASN A 41 -3.73 12.25 10.01
CA ASN A 41 -3.92 13.48 9.23
C ASN A 41 -4.08 13.24 7.71
N GLN A 42 -3.82 12.02 7.24
CA GLN A 42 -3.87 11.64 5.83
C GLN A 42 -4.98 10.64 5.49
N GLU A 43 -5.87 10.30 6.43
CA GLU A 43 -6.98 9.37 6.22
C GLU A 43 -7.80 9.71 4.96
N SER A 44 -8.15 10.99 4.77
CA SER A 44 -8.88 11.47 3.58
C SER A 44 -8.13 11.29 2.25
N ARG A 45 -6.84 10.98 2.30
CA ARG A 45 -5.94 10.81 1.14
C ARG A 45 -5.60 9.36 0.87
N CYS A 46 -6.27 8.41 1.51
CA CYS A 46 -6.06 6.99 1.31
C CYS A 46 -6.45 6.48 -0.09
N PHE A 47 -6.88 7.32 -1.03
CA PHE A 47 -6.92 6.98 -2.46
C PHE A 47 -5.55 7.12 -3.16
N ILE A 48 -4.56 7.71 -2.49
CA ILE A 48 -3.20 7.87 -3.02
C ILE A 48 -2.39 6.60 -2.67
N PRO A 49 -1.78 5.91 -3.65
CA PRO A 49 -1.06 4.66 -3.41
C PRO A 49 0.06 4.74 -2.37
N SER A 50 0.86 5.82 -2.38
CA SER A 50 1.93 5.99 -1.38
C SER A 50 1.39 6.18 0.04
N VAL A 51 0.21 6.78 0.20
CA VAL A 51 -0.46 6.91 1.50
C VAL A 51 -0.97 5.54 1.95
N GLN A 52 -1.56 4.74 1.04
CA GLN A 52 -1.97 3.37 1.35
C GLN A 52 -0.80 2.49 1.81
N PHE A 53 0.37 2.67 1.19
CA PHE A 53 1.55 1.91 1.56
C PHE A 53 2.10 2.34 2.93
N ASN A 54 2.25 3.65 3.18
CA ASN A 54 2.83 4.15 4.44
C ASN A 54 1.85 4.10 5.63
N CYS A 55 0.54 4.10 5.35
CA CYS A 55 -0.53 4.18 6.35
C CYS A 55 -1.56 3.06 6.17
N PRO A 56 -1.16 1.77 6.12
CA PRO A 56 -2.05 0.69 5.75
C PRO A 56 -3.11 0.37 6.83
N LYS A 57 -2.88 0.67 8.12
CA LYS A 57 -3.92 0.55 9.17
C LYS A 57 -4.93 1.68 9.02
N THR A 58 -4.45 2.93 8.98
CA THR A 58 -5.35 4.10 8.82
C THR A 58 -6.17 4.00 7.54
N CYS A 59 -5.55 3.57 6.43
CA CYS A 59 -6.25 3.37 5.16
C CYS A 59 -7.04 2.05 5.08
N SER A 60 -7.05 1.26 6.14
CA SER A 60 -7.74 -0.03 6.23
C SER A 60 -7.32 -1.03 5.11
N VAL A 61 -6.10 -0.90 4.61
CA VAL A 61 -5.50 -1.74 3.55
C VAL A 61 -5.06 -3.09 4.10
N CYS A 62 -4.81 -3.21 5.40
CA CYS A 62 -4.39 -4.46 6.03
C CYS A 62 -5.27 -5.65 5.64
N GLU A 63 -6.58 -5.44 5.67
CA GLU A 63 -7.61 -6.45 5.44
C GLU A 63 -8.22 -6.38 4.03
N ALA A 64 -7.68 -5.50 3.16
CA ALA A 64 -8.18 -5.39 1.80
C ALA A 64 -7.93 -6.70 1.04
N GLN A 65 -8.93 -7.15 0.29
CA GLN A 65 -8.86 -8.36 -0.53
C GLN A 65 -7.82 -8.24 -1.65
N CYS A 66 -7.62 -7.01 -2.14
CA CYS A 66 -6.71 -6.70 -3.22
C CYS A 66 -5.88 -5.46 -2.86
N LYS A 67 -4.57 -5.65 -2.67
CA LYS A 67 -3.63 -4.61 -2.25
C LYS A 67 -2.28 -4.78 -2.90
N ASP A 68 -1.55 -3.68 -3.01
CA ASP A 68 -0.16 -3.69 -3.44
C ASP A 68 0.76 -3.90 -2.23
N TYR A 69 1.86 -4.60 -2.45
CA TYR A 69 2.87 -4.96 -1.45
C TYR A 69 4.18 -4.16 -1.62
N ASN A 70 4.24 -3.29 -2.63
CA ASN A 70 5.39 -2.45 -2.95
C ASN A 70 4.92 -0.98 -3.15
N ASP A 71 5.72 -0.02 -2.70
CA ASP A 71 5.40 1.41 -2.78
C ASP A 71 5.58 1.99 -4.18
N ASN A 72 6.40 1.34 -5.02
CA ASN A 72 6.69 1.76 -6.39
C ASN A 72 5.68 1.25 -7.42
N CYS A 73 4.63 0.54 -6.99
CA CYS A 73 3.65 -0.05 -7.90
C CYS A 73 3.04 0.95 -8.88
N TYR A 74 2.76 2.18 -8.43
CA TYR A 74 2.21 3.22 -9.30
C TYR A 74 3.18 3.64 -10.40
N GLN A 75 4.48 3.76 -10.07
CA GLN A 75 5.53 4.14 -11.00
C GLN A 75 5.84 3.01 -11.99
N GLU A 76 5.72 1.76 -11.55
CA GLU A 76 6.08 0.56 -12.31
C GLU A 76 4.91 -0.10 -13.05
N ASN A 77 3.75 0.54 -13.10
CA ASN A 77 2.52 -0.02 -13.68
C ASN A 77 2.68 -0.45 -15.16
N PHE A 78 3.56 0.20 -15.92
CA PHE A 78 3.85 -0.11 -17.32
C PHE A 78 4.51 -1.49 -17.48
N GLN A 79 5.03 -2.07 -16.38
CA GLN A 79 5.67 -3.37 -16.37
C GLN A 79 4.71 -4.53 -16.09
N CYS A 80 3.45 -4.26 -15.72
CA CYS A 80 2.50 -5.30 -15.29
C CYS A 80 2.35 -6.47 -16.28
N GLY A 81 2.40 -6.21 -17.59
CA GLY A 81 2.26 -7.25 -18.62
C GLY A 81 3.54 -8.04 -18.94
N ASN A 82 4.71 -7.55 -18.51
CA ASN A 82 6.01 -8.08 -18.94
C ASN A 82 6.92 -8.51 -17.77
N ASN A 83 6.62 -8.04 -16.55
CA ASN A 83 7.40 -8.32 -15.36
C ASN A 83 6.52 -9.02 -14.31
N VAL A 84 6.70 -10.34 -14.20
CA VAL A 84 5.95 -11.17 -13.26
C VAL A 84 6.17 -10.75 -11.80
N THR A 85 7.34 -10.22 -11.46
CA THR A 85 7.63 -9.71 -10.11
C THR A 85 6.73 -8.53 -9.80
N ILE A 86 6.62 -7.55 -10.70
CA ILE A 86 5.72 -6.41 -10.53
C ILE A 86 4.26 -6.89 -10.48
N SER A 87 3.86 -7.84 -11.34
CA SER A 87 2.51 -8.40 -11.30
C SER A 87 2.14 -9.07 -9.98
N ASN A 88 3.12 -9.65 -9.27
CA ASN A 88 2.91 -10.33 -7.99
C ASN A 88 2.99 -9.37 -6.80
N GLU A 89 3.89 -8.39 -6.85
CA GLU A 89 4.05 -7.38 -5.80
C GLU A 89 2.99 -6.27 -5.88
N CYS A 90 2.43 -6.05 -7.06
CA CYS A 90 1.49 -4.97 -7.35
C CYS A 90 0.15 -5.47 -7.91
N PRO A 91 -0.51 -6.46 -7.29
CA PRO A 91 -1.65 -7.11 -7.92
C PRO A 91 -2.89 -6.20 -8.00
N LYS A 92 -2.99 -5.15 -7.17
CA LYS A 92 -4.05 -4.15 -7.29
C LYS A 92 -3.75 -3.20 -8.44
N THR A 93 -2.53 -2.66 -8.50
CA THR A 93 -2.14 -1.75 -9.60
C THR A 93 -2.16 -2.45 -10.95
N CYS A 94 -1.76 -3.72 -11.00
CA CYS A 94 -1.82 -4.56 -12.20
C CYS A 94 -3.18 -5.21 -12.45
N ALA A 95 -4.18 -4.94 -11.59
CA ALA A 95 -5.53 -5.49 -11.66
C ALA A 95 -5.59 -7.04 -11.74
N THR A 96 -4.63 -7.74 -11.13
CA THR A 96 -4.57 -9.21 -11.13
C THR A 96 -5.28 -9.85 -9.93
N CYS A 97 -5.57 -9.09 -8.87
CA CYS A 97 -6.44 -9.51 -7.76
C CYS A 97 -7.85 -8.93 -7.80
N ASP A 98 -8.21 -8.24 -8.90
CA ASP A 98 -9.52 -7.65 -9.13
C ASP A 98 -10.50 -8.73 -9.65
N VAL A 99 -10.99 -9.56 -8.73
CA VAL A 99 -11.80 -10.75 -9.06
C VAL A 99 -13.26 -10.44 -9.37
N ASP A 100 -13.78 -9.31 -8.90
CA ASP A 100 -15.17 -8.91 -9.12
C ASP A 100 -15.23 -7.44 -9.58
N PRO A 101 -15.58 -7.19 -10.86
CA PRO A 101 -15.60 -5.84 -11.40
C PRO A 101 -16.62 -4.93 -10.71
N CYS A 102 -17.56 -5.49 -9.95
CA CYS A 102 -18.62 -4.76 -9.25
C CYS A 102 -18.36 -4.57 -7.74
N ASN A 103 -17.33 -5.20 -7.16
CA ASN A 103 -16.99 -4.98 -5.75
C ASN A 103 -15.96 -3.86 -5.56
N ASN A 104 -15.88 -3.35 -4.34
CA ASN A 104 -14.79 -2.47 -3.96
C ASN A 104 -13.48 -3.26 -4.01
N VAL A 105 -12.50 -2.73 -4.72
CA VAL A 105 -11.12 -3.24 -4.71
C VAL A 105 -10.42 -2.78 -3.42
N GLY A 106 -10.78 -1.59 -2.92
CA GLY A 106 -10.34 -1.09 -1.62
C GLY A 106 -11.19 -1.60 -0.45
N ASN A 107 -10.85 -1.15 0.76
CA ASN A 107 -11.60 -1.50 1.96
C ASN A 107 -13.03 -0.95 1.94
N ASP A 108 -13.99 -1.82 2.27
CA ASP A 108 -15.42 -1.49 2.24
C ASP A 108 -15.80 -0.37 3.21
N ASP A 109 -15.25 -0.33 4.41
CA ASP A 109 -15.59 0.67 5.42
C ASP A 109 -14.99 2.02 5.07
N PHE A 110 -13.74 2.04 4.58
CA PHE A 110 -13.16 3.25 3.98
C PHE A 110 -14.05 3.77 2.84
N CYS A 111 -14.44 2.89 1.93
CA CYS A 111 -15.27 3.26 0.80
C CYS A 111 -16.63 3.78 1.27
N LYS A 112 -17.30 3.15 2.24
CA LYS A 112 -18.58 3.66 2.79
C LYS A 112 -18.40 5.03 3.45
N LEU A 113 -17.36 5.21 4.25
CA LEU A 113 -17.11 6.43 5.03
C LEU A 113 -16.82 7.64 4.12
N HIS A 114 -16.03 7.43 3.06
CA HIS A 114 -15.55 8.51 2.21
C HIS A 114 -16.32 8.67 0.90
N THR A 115 -17.27 7.78 0.59
CA THR A 115 -18.08 7.89 -0.62
C THR A 115 -19.01 9.10 -0.52
N THR A 116 -18.85 9.99 -1.48
CA THR A 116 -19.79 11.06 -1.80
C THR A 116 -19.90 11.14 -3.32
N ASN A 117 -21.06 11.53 -3.87
CA ASN A 117 -21.22 11.65 -5.33
C ASN A 117 -20.11 12.50 -5.97
N ARG A 118 -19.69 13.56 -5.28
CA ARG A 118 -18.63 14.48 -5.75
C ARG A 118 -17.25 13.82 -5.87
N ILE A 119 -16.86 12.93 -4.95
CA ILE A 119 -15.55 12.25 -5.04
C ILE A 119 -15.58 11.16 -6.11
N CYS A 120 -16.70 10.44 -6.24
CA CYS A 120 -16.89 9.43 -7.28
C CYS A 120 -16.84 10.01 -8.70
N GLU A 121 -17.31 11.25 -8.89
CA GLU A 121 -17.26 11.94 -10.20
C GLU A 121 -15.90 12.56 -10.51
N LYS A 122 -15.16 13.01 -9.49
CA LYS A 122 -13.94 13.82 -9.68
C LYS A 122 -12.64 13.06 -9.51
N ASN A 123 -12.68 11.86 -8.94
CA ASN A 123 -11.49 11.10 -8.61
C ASN A 123 -11.62 9.68 -9.15
N ASP A 124 -11.09 9.45 -10.35
CA ASP A 124 -11.13 8.15 -11.02
C ASP A 124 -10.44 7.04 -10.22
N VAL A 125 -9.41 7.38 -9.43
CA VAL A 125 -8.73 6.41 -8.57
C VAL A 125 -9.66 5.96 -7.44
N PHE A 126 -10.30 6.92 -6.77
CA PHE A 126 -11.31 6.61 -5.74
C PHE A 126 -12.47 5.83 -6.35
N LYS A 127 -12.98 6.25 -7.51
CA LYS A 127 -14.08 5.59 -8.24
C LYS A 127 -13.75 4.14 -8.58
N LYS A 128 -12.55 3.86 -9.10
CA LYS A 128 -12.08 2.50 -9.42
C LYS A 128 -11.82 1.66 -8.18
N MET A 129 -11.43 2.27 -7.07
CA MET A 129 -11.19 1.58 -5.81
C MET A 129 -12.50 1.23 -5.08
N CYS A 130 -13.46 2.15 -5.10
CA CYS A 130 -14.72 2.08 -4.36
C CYS A 130 -15.92 1.89 -5.28
N ARG A 131 -15.79 1.00 -6.28
CA ARG A 131 -16.77 0.76 -7.35
C ARG A 131 -18.19 0.58 -6.84
N LYS A 132 -18.37 -0.41 -5.97
CA LYS A 132 -19.66 -0.73 -5.36
C LYS A 132 -20.23 0.47 -4.63
N SER A 133 -19.42 1.13 -3.80
CA SER A 133 -19.88 2.29 -3.03
C SER A 133 -20.21 3.49 -3.92
N CYS A 134 -19.47 3.69 -5.01
CA CYS A 134 -19.73 4.71 -6.01
C CYS A 134 -20.85 4.33 -7.01
N ASN A 135 -21.51 3.18 -6.85
CA ASN A 135 -22.43 2.60 -7.84
C ASN A 135 -21.83 2.55 -9.25
N PHE A 136 -20.51 2.37 -9.33
CA PHE A 136 -19.76 2.27 -10.56
C PHE A 136 -19.44 0.81 -10.84
N CYS A 137 -20.43 0.12 -11.38
CA CYS A 137 -20.29 -1.23 -11.90
C CYS A 137 -20.43 -1.15 -13.42
N GLU A 138 -19.33 -1.31 -14.14
CA GLU A 138 -19.42 -1.56 -15.58
C GLU A 138 -19.89 -3.01 -15.74
N LEU A 139 -21.22 -3.20 -15.75
CA LEU A 139 -21.81 -4.43 -16.29
C LEU A 139 -21.70 -4.37 -17.81
N GLU A 140 -20.51 -4.47 -18.39
CA GLU A 140 -20.36 -4.83 -19.80
C GLU A 140 -18.92 -5.23 -20.19
N GLN A 141 -18.80 -6.52 -20.52
CA GLN A 141 -17.98 -7.15 -21.58
C GLN A 141 -16.46 -7.34 -21.34
N CYS A 142 -16.11 -8.55 -20.87
CA CYS A 142 -15.17 -9.46 -21.55
C CYS A 142 -15.71 -10.89 -21.47
#